data_AF-A0A4Q9VZ76-F1
#
_entry.id   AF-A0A4Q9VZ76-F1
#
_cell.length_a   1.000
_cell.length_b   1.000
_cell.length_c   1.000
_cell.angle_alpha   90.00
_cell.angle_beta   90.00
_cell.angle_gamma   90.00
#
_symmetry.space_group_name_H-M   'P 1'
#
loop_
_entity.id
_entity.type
_entity.pdbx_description
1 polymer ?
#
loop_
_entity_poly.entity_id
_entity_poly.type
_entity_poly.pdbx_seq_one_letter_code
_entity_poly.pdbx_strand_id
1 'polypeptide(L)'
;PHVDIILTIPPYELRTEDSRRVLPDTFSHKGAVQNSAISNTMICALIQHKYKLAGKMMEQDGFHEPYRQHLIPEFNQVRKLSRQHDAYATVISGAGPTILTLCPKEKSGKLVRTLREKINNCASELVTINEIGV
;
A
#
# COMPACT_ATOMS: atom_id res chain seq x y z
N PRO A 1 11.38 -11.04 -9.07
CA PRO A 1 11.03 -10.62 -7.69
C PRO A 1 10.45 -11.77 -6.83
N HIS A 2 10.91 -11.94 -5.58
CA HIS A 2 10.39 -12.95 -4.63
C HIS A 2 9.27 -12.39 -3.74
N VAL A 3 8.42 -11.55 -4.32
CA VAL A 3 7.29 -10.92 -3.63
C VAL A 3 6.03 -11.09 -4.45
N ASP A 4 4.91 -11.14 -3.77
CA ASP A 4 3.58 -11.12 -4.37
C ASP A 4 2.85 -9.84 -3.96
N ILE A 5 1.96 -9.41 -4.85
CA ILE A 5 1.12 -8.23 -4.64
C ILE A 5 -0.33 -8.71 -4.55
N ILE A 6 -1.04 -8.24 -3.53
CA ILE A 6 -2.49 -8.40 -3.43
C ILE A 6 -3.12 -7.02 -3.56
N LEU A 7 -4.10 -6.90 -4.45
CA LEU A 7 -4.96 -5.73 -4.54
C LEU A 7 -6.26 -6.03 -3.80
N THR A 8 -6.68 -5.12 -2.92
CA THR A 8 -8.03 -5.11 -2.33
C THR A 8 -8.75 -3.88 -2.86
N ILE A 9 -9.82 -4.11 -3.61
CA ILE A 9 -10.50 -3.13 -4.44
C ILE A 9 -11.90 -2.93 -3.86
N PRO A 10 -12.16 -1.81 -3.17
CA PRO A 10 -13.50 -1.43 -2.76
C PRO A 10 -14.42 -1.21 -3.97
N PRO A 11 -15.75 -1.39 -3.83
CA PRO A 11 -16.70 -1.40 -4.95
C PRO A 11 -17.15 0.01 -5.35
N TYR A 12 -16.53 1.04 -4.80
CA TYR A 12 -16.82 2.44 -5.06
C TYR A 12 -15.63 3.12 -5.72
N GLU A 13 -15.89 4.22 -6.40
CA GLU A 13 -14.86 5.08 -6.96
C GLU A 13 -14.58 6.24 -6.01
N LEU A 14 -13.30 6.50 -5.73
CA LEU A 14 -12.87 7.71 -5.05
C LEU A 14 -12.36 8.67 -6.11
N ARG A 15 -13.04 9.82 -6.27
CA ARG A 15 -12.63 10.81 -7.28
C ARG A 15 -11.22 11.28 -6.96
N THR A 16 -10.37 11.32 -7.99
CA THR A 16 -8.98 11.80 -7.88
C THR A 16 -8.92 13.25 -7.40
N GLU A 17 -9.93 14.06 -7.73
CA GLU A 17 -10.09 15.42 -7.19
C GLU A 17 -10.23 15.41 -5.67
N ASP A 18 -11.13 14.60 -5.11
CA ASP A 18 -11.38 14.53 -3.67
C ASP A 18 -10.14 14.02 -2.92
N SER A 19 -9.47 13.00 -3.48
CA SER A 19 -8.21 12.47 -2.96
C SER A 19 -7.04 13.47 -3.03
N ARG A 20 -7.07 14.43 -3.96
CA ARG A 20 -6.07 15.53 -4.04
C ARG A 20 -6.41 16.67 -3.09
N ARG A 21 -7.69 17.01 -2.90
CA ARG A 21 -8.16 18.11 -2.04
C ARG A 21 -7.82 17.93 -0.56
N VAL A 22 -7.64 16.70 -0.10
CA VAL A 22 -7.27 16.42 1.30
C VAL A 22 -5.78 16.64 1.59
N LEU A 23 -4.96 16.81 0.56
CA LEU A 23 -3.52 17.06 0.75
C LEU A 23 -3.28 18.51 1.16
N PRO A 24 -2.29 18.78 2.02
CA PRO A 24 -1.92 20.15 2.36
C PRO A 24 -1.23 20.82 1.16
N ASP A 25 -1.43 22.13 1.02
CA ASP A 25 -0.76 22.93 -0.02
C ASP A 25 0.76 23.05 0.19
N THR A 26 1.20 22.89 1.45
CA THR A 26 2.62 23.03 1.82
C THR A 26 3.05 21.97 2.82
N PHE A 27 4.33 21.61 2.76
CA PHE A 27 4.99 20.77 3.74
C PHE A 27 6.11 21.55 4.41
N SER A 28 6.36 21.28 5.69
CA SER A 28 7.56 21.82 6.35
C SER A 28 8.82 21.32 5.65
N HIS A 29 9.86 22.15 5.56
CA HIS A 29 11.15 21.76 4.98
C HIS A 29 11.68 20.46 5.62
N LYS A 30 11.61 20.35 6.96
CA LYS A 30 12.01 19.16 7.70
C LYS A 30 11.20 17.92 7.29
N GLY A 31 9.88 18.05 7.15
CA GLY A 31 9.01 16.95 6.71
C GLY A 31 9.31 16.52 5.28
N ALA A 32 9.53 17.48 4.37
CA ALA A 32 9.89 17.21 2.98
C ALA A 32 11.22 16.44 2.88
N VAL A 33 12.25 16.88 3.60
CA VAL A 33 13.55 16.20 3.67
C VAL A 33 13.39 14.77 4.22
N GLN A 34 12.64 14.60 5.30
CA GLN A 34 12.43 13.30 5.94
C GLN A 34 11.71 12.32 4.98
N ASN A 35 10.60 12.72 4.39
CA ASN A 35 9.83 11.86 3.49
C ASN A 35 10.59 11.55 2.19
N SER A 36 11.40 12.49 1.69
CA SER A 36 12.32 12.23 0.58
C SER A 36 13.37 11.17 0.94
N ALA A 37 13.98 11.26 2.13
CA ALA A 37 14.94 10.26 2.60
C ALA A 37 14.31 8.87 2.79
N ILE A 38 13.06 8.80 3.29
CA ILE A 38 12.29 7.55 3.39
C ILE A 38 12.11 6.93 2.00
N SER A 39 11.68 7.71 1.00
CA SER A 39 11.50 7.25 -0.37
C SER A 39 12.81 6.72 -1.00
N ASN A 40 13.90 7.47 -0.85
CA ASN A 40 15.22 7.04 -1.34
C ASN A 40 15.65 5.71 -0.69
N THR A 41 15.41 5.58 0.62
CA THR A 41 15.73 4.35 1.36
C THR A 41 14.86 3.18 0.90
N MET A 42 13.57 3.41 0.66
CA MET A 42 12.65 2.41 0.11
C MET A 42 13.16 1.87 -1.23
N ILE A 43 13.52 2.75 -2.15
CA ILE A 43 14.04 2.39 -3.48
C ILE A 43 15.33 1.57 -3.34
N CYS A 44 16.29 2.05 -2.56
CA CYS A 44 17.54 1.34 -2.31
C CYS A 44 17.30 -0.06 -1.69
N ALA A 45 16.33 -0.19 -0.79
CA ALA A 45 15.97 -1.46 -0.19
C ALA A 45 15.31 -2.43 -1.20
N LEU A 46 14.46 -1.93 -2.11
CA LEU A 46 13.87 -2.73 -3.19
C LEU A 46 14.93 -3.28 -4.13
N ILE A 47 15.88 -2.43 -4.57
CA ILE A 47 17.00 -2.80 -5.44
C ILE A 47 17.86 -3.89 -4.77
N GLN A 48 18.09 -3.78 -3.47
CA GLN A 48 18.85 -4.77 -2.69
C GLN A 48 18.02 -5.99 -2.26
N HIS A 49 16.78 -6.13 -2.72
CA HIS A 49 15.84 -7.19 -2.33
C HIS A 49 15.59 -7.29 -0.81
N LYS A 50 15.79 -6.19 -0.07
CA LYS A 50 15.53 -6.07 1.38
C LYS A 50 14.06 -5.74 1.60
N TYR A 51 13.15 -6.63 1.20
CA TYR A 51 11.70 -6.37 1.14
C TYR A 51 11.06 -5.97 2.47
N LYS A 52 11.53 -6.52 3.60
CA LYS A 52 11.06 -6.10 4.94
C LYS A 52 11.40 -4.64 5.24
N LEU A 53 12.58 -4.17 4.85
CA LEU A 53 12.98 -2.77 4.99
C LEU A 53 12.21 -1.89 4.00
N ALA A 54 12.12 -2.32 2.74
CA ALA A 54 11.35 -1.61 1.72
C ALA A 54 9.90 -1.40 2.14
N GLY A 55 9.23 -2.47 2.60
CA GLY A 55 7.86 -2.40 3.09
C GLY A 55 7.70 -1.49 4.32
N LYS A 56 8.64 -1.57 5.28
CA LYS A 56 8.67 -0.63 6.42
C LYS A 56 8.76 0.83 5.97
N MET A 57 9.58 1.15 4.98
CA MET A 57 9.68 2.51 4.43
C MET A 57 8.44 2.91 3.64
N MET A 58 7.85 1.96 2.91
CA MET A 58 6.63 2.17 2.11
C MET A 58 5.43 2.58 2.98
N GLU A 59 5.26 1.98 4.16
CA GLU A 59 4.19 2.35 5.12
C GLU A 59 4.47 3.66 5.88
N GLN A 60 5.64 4.28 5.69
CA GLN A 60 6.00 5.55 6.31
C GLN A 60 5.78 6.74 5.37
N ASP A 61 4.88 6.61 4.39
CA ASP A 61 4.46 7.74 3.56
C ASP A 61 3.91 8.87 4.45
N GLY A 62 4.62 10.00 4.47
CA GLY A 62 4.18 11.21 5.13
C GLY A 62 3.63 12.27 4.18
N PHE A 63 3.57 12.01 2.87
CA PHE A 63 3.07 12.94 1.87
C PHE A 63 1.59 12.72 1.56
N HIS A 64 1.12 11.48 1.46
CA HIS A 64 -0.23 11.21 0.93
C HIS A 64 -1.10 10.41 1.89
N GLU A 65 -0.64 9.23 2.31
CA GLU A 65 -1.44 8.29 3.08
C GLU A 65 -2.05 8.86 4.36
N PRO A 66 -1.35 9.67 5.20
CA PRO A 66 -1.92 10.19 6.44
C PRO A 66 -3.17 11.03 6.19
N TYR A 67 -3.21 11.73 5.07
CA TYR A 67 -4.29 12.61 4.64
C TYR A 67 -5.38 11.87 3.87
N ARG A 68 -5.08 10.72 3.23
CA ARG A 68 -6.02 9.99 2.37
C ARG A 68 -6.66 8.78 3.03
N GLN A 69 -6.02 8.16 4.01
CA GLN A 69 -6.47 6.88 4.58
C GLN A 69 -7.90 6.93 5.13
N HIS A 70 -8.37 8.09 5.60
CA HIS A 70 -9.73 8.25 6.14
C HIS A 70 -10.82 8.20 5.05
N LEU A 71 -10.45 8.39 3.78
CA LEU A 71 -11.35 8.26 2.63
C LEU A 71 -11.61 6.79 2.25
N ILE A 72 -10.89 5.85 2.86
CA ILE A 72 -10.96 4.41 2.55
C ILE A 72 -11.28 3.67 3.87
N PRO A 73 -12.56 3.45 4.20
CA PRO A 73 -12.98 2.85 5.47
C PRO A 73 -12.32 1.49 5.74
N GLU A 74 -12.06 0.69 4.70
CA GLU A 74 -11.50 -0.65 4.78
C GLU A 74 -9.99 -0.65 5.07
N PHE A 75 -9.30 0.48 4.87
CA PHE A 75 -7.84 0.55 4.86
C PHE A 75 -7.20 0.01 6.13
N ASN A 76 -7.66 0.48 7.30
CA ASN A 76 -7.11 0.07 8.58
C ASN A 76 -7.34 -1.42 8.86
N GLN A 77 -8.49 -1.95 8.44
CA GLN A 77 -8.81 -3.37 8.63
C GLN A 77 -7.94 -4.26 7.73
N VAL A 78 -7.80 -3.90 6.45
CA VAL A 78 -6.92 -4.60 5.50
C VAL A 78 -5.48 -4.59 6.01
N ARG A 79 -4.95 -3.42 6.38
CA ARG A 79 -3.60 -3.28 6.94
C ARG A 79 -3.38 -4.16 8.18
N LYS A 80 -4.34 -4.20 9.10
CA LYS A 80 -4.26 -5.03 10.31
C LYS A 80 -4.22 -6.53 9.95
N LEU A 81 -5.11 -7.00 9.08
CA LEU A 81 -5.16 -8.40 8.65
C LEU A 81 -3.89 -8.81 7.88
N SER A 82 -3.42 -7.95 6.99
CA SER A 82 -2.19 -8.17 6.22
C SER A 82 -0.97 -8.28 7.12
N ARG A 83 -0.83 -7.40 8.12
CA ARG A 83 0.26 -7.48 9.12
C ARG A 83 0.22 -8.77 9.94
N GLN A 84 -0.96 -9.29 10.28
CA GLN A 84 -1.09 -10.60 10.96
C GLN A 84 -0.63 -11.78 10.11
N HIS A 85 -0.46 -11.58 8.80
CA HIS A 85 0.01 -12.59 7.86
C HIS A 85 1.44 -12.30 7.36
N ASP A 86 2.20 -11.52 8.13
CA ASP A 86 3.59 -11.15 7.82
C ASP A 86 3.76 -10.42 6.47
N ALA A 87 2.74 -9.67 6.03
CA ALA A 87 2.89 -8.78 4.88
C ALA A 87 3.99 -7.74 5.13
N TYR A 88 4.76 -7.42 4.09
CA TYR A 88 5.83 -6.43 4.17
C TYR A 88 5.28 -5.00 4.27
N ALA A 89 4.20 -4.71 3.56
CA ALA A 89 3.52 -3.41 3.59
C ALA A 89 2.07 -3.52 3.14
N THR A 90 1.22 -2.62 3.62
CA THR A 90 -0.10 -2.33 3.07
C THR A 90 -0.27 -0.84 2.91
N VAL A 91 -0.49 -0.36 1.69
CA VAL A 91 -0.55 1.06 1.33
C VAL A 91 -1.70 1.36 0.37
N ILE A 92 -2.05 2.63 0.21
CA ILE A 92 -3.02 3.08 -0.78
C ILE A 92 -2.39 2.94 -2.17
N SER A 93 -3.10 2.28 -3.09
CA SER A 93 -2.67 2.20 -4.49
C SER A 93 -3.05 3.49 -5.22
N GLY A 94 -2.04 4.30 -5.57
CA GLY A 94 -2.24 5.59 -6.23
C GLY A 94 -3.05 6.58 -5.38
N ALA A 95 -4.20 7.01 -5.89
CA ALA A 95 -5.10 7.93 -5.19
C ALA A 95 -6.13 7.20 -4.29
N GLY A 96 -6.20 5.87 -4.37
CA GLY A 96 -7.29 5.07 -3.79
C GLY A 96 -8.51 4.92 -4.71
N PRO A 97 -9.53 4.17 -4.29
CA PRO A 97 -9.64 3.53 -2.96
C PRO A 97 -8.98 2.14 -2.89
N THR A 98 -8.42 1.64 -4.01
CA THR A 98 -7.69 0.38 -4.04
C THR A 98 -6.52 0.37 -3.06
N ILE A 99 -6.37 -0.73 -2.35
CA ILE A 99 -5.34 -0.97 -1.34
C ILE A 99 -4.38 -2.01 -1.90
N LEU A 100 -3.09 -1.71 -1.85
CA LEU A 100 -2.02 -2.61 -2.26
C LEU A 100 -1.36 -3.22 -1.03
N THR A 101 -1.26 -4.55 -1.00
CA THR A 101 -0.48 -5.27 -0.01
C THR A 101 0.68 -5.99 -0.67
N LEU A 102 1.90 -5.72 -0.21
CA LEU A 102 3.12 -6.42 -0.60
C LEU A 102 3.41 -7.51 0.42
N CYS A 103 3.59 -8.76 -0.01
CA CYS A 103 3.76 -9.89 0.91
C CYS A 103 4.76 -10.95 0.38
N PRO A 104 5.26 -11.82 1.27
CA PRO A 104 6.01 -13.01 0.86
C PRO A 104 5.13 -13.98 0.04
N LYS A 105 5.70 -14.61 -0.98
CA LYS A 105 4.97 -15.54 -1.87
C LYS A 105 4.33 -16.71 -1.11
N GLU A 106 5.03 -17.23 -0.11
CA GLU A 106 4.57 -18.33 0.72
C GLU A 106 3.38 -17.98 1.62
N LYS A 107 3.10 -16.68 1.83
CA LYS A 107 1.98 -16.19 2.64
C LYS A 107 0.79 -15.71 1.78
N SER A 108 1.03 -15.36 0.52
CA SER A 108 0.06 -14.67 -0.34
C SER A 108 -1.25 -15.44 -0.50
N GLY A 109 -1.18 -16.76 -0.74
CA GLY A 109 -2.36 -17.61 -0.91
C GLY A 109 -3.26 -17.72 0.32
N LYS A 110 -2.68 -17.66 1.53
CA LYS A 110 -3.47 -17.62 2.79
C LYS A 110 -4.04 -16.22 3.01
N LEU A 111 -3.22 -15.20 2.81
CA LEU A 111 -3.61 -13.81 3.01
C LEU A 111 -4.77 -13.40 2.09
N VAL A 112 -4.71 -13.70 0.79
CA VAL A 112 -5.78 -13.33 -0.16
C VAL A 112 -7.11 -14.01 0.20
N ARG A 113 -7.08 -15.27 0.69
CA ARG A 113 -8.28 -15.97 1.19
C ARG A 113 -8.84 -15.30 2.43
N THR A 114 -8.00 -14.98 3.41
CA THR A 114 -8.42 -14.25 4.61
C THR A 114 -9.07 -12.90 4.26
N LEU A 115 -8.49 -12.15 3.31
CA LEU A 115 -9.04 -10.87 2.88
C LEU A 115 -10.42 -11.04 2.21
N ARG A 116 -10.57 -12.02 1.31
CA ARG A 116 -11.87 -12.35 0.69
C ARG A 116 -12.94 -12.73 1.72
N GLU A 117 -12.56 -13.46 2.76
CA GLU A 117 -13.49 -13.92 3.80
C GLU A 117 -13.87 -12.79 4.78
N LYS A 118 -12.92 -11.94 5.16
CA LYS A 118 -13.10 -10.94 6.23
C LYS A 118 -13.49 -9.55 5.73
N ILE A 119 -13.18 -9.22 4.48
CA ILE A 119 -13.47 -7.93 3.81
C ILE A 119 -14.38 -8.23 2.61
N ASN A 120 -15.56 -8.77 2.90
CA ASN A 120 -16.47 -9.30 1.89
C ASN A 120 -17.11 -8.24 0.98
N ASN A 121 -16.99 -6.96 1.33
CA ASN A 121 -17.43 -5.84 0.51
C ASN A 121 -16.41 -5.42 -0.55
N CYS A 122 -15.20 -5.98 -0.55
CA CYS A 122 -14.14 -5.68 -1.52
C CYS A 122 -13.78 -6.91 -2.36
N ALA A 123 -13.31 -6.69 -3.59
CA ALA A 123 -12.64 -7.72 -4.36
C ALA A 123 -11.15 -7.78 -3.95
N SER A 124 -10.66 -8.95 -3.56
CA SER A 124 -9.22 -9.16 -3.26
C SER A 124 -8.59 -10.14 -4.24
N GLU A 125 -7.51 -9.72 -4.89
CA GLU A 125 -6.87 -10.47 -5.97
C GLU A 125 -5.35 -10.48 -5.84
N LEU A 126 -4.77 -11.65 -6.11
CA LEU A 126 -3.33 -11.81 -6.25
C LEU A 126 -2.94 -11.38 -7.67
N VAL A 127 -2.00 -10.45 -7.80
CA VAL A 127 -1.55 -9.91 -9.08
C VAL A 127 -0.04 -10.03 -9.24
N THR A 128 0.41 -10.11 -10.49
CA THR A 128 1.82 -10.13 -10.87
C THR A 128 2.26 -8.78 -11.41
N ILE A 129 3.52 -8.42 -11.17
CA ILE A 129 4.13 -7.25 -11.80
C ILE A 129 4.28 -7.54 -13.31
N ASN A 130 3.72 -6.67 -14.15
CA ASN A 130 3.98 -6.72 -15.59
C ASN A 130 5.40 -6.20 -15.87
N GLU A 131 6.30 -7.09 -16.25
CA GLU A 131 7.72 -6.77 -16.54
C GLU A 131 7.95 -6.38 -18.02
N ILE A 132 6.96 -6.58 -18.89
CA ILE A 132 7.07 -6.33 -20.34
C ILE A 132 6.62 -4.91 -20.69
N GLY A 133 5.69 -4.34 -19.92
CA GLY A 133 5.02 -3.09 -20.27
C GLY A 133 3.83 -3.33 -21.20
N VAL A 134 3.37 -2.26 -21.86
CA VAL A 134 2.34 -2.30 -22.91
C VAL A 134 3.02 -2.33 -24.27
#